data_AF-A0A964U0U0-F1
#
_entry.id   AF-A0A964U0U0-F1
#
_cell.length_a   1.000
_cell.length_b   1.000
_cell.length_c   1.000
_cell.angle_alpha   90.00
_cell.angle_beta   90.00
_cell.angle_gamma   90.00
#
_symmetry.space_group_name_H-M   'P 1'
#
loop_
_entity.id
_entity.type
_entity.pdbx_description
1 polymer ?
#
loop_
_entity_poly.entity_id
_entity_poly.type
_entity_poly.pdbx_seq_one_letter_code
_entity_poly.pdbx_strand_id
1 'polypeptide(L)' 'MSSKKAAKTAASDGPEFESALKELEELVEALESGDLSLSDSLQRFKRGVELSKHCHDMLDQARQ' A
#
# COMPACT_ATOMS: atom_id res chain seq x y z
N MET A 1 -5.50 -34.01 -2.57
CA MET A 1 -4.32 -33.14 -2.61
C MET A 1 -4.77 -31.69 -2.69
N SER A 2 -4.17 -30.84 -1.85
CA SER A 2 -4.17 -29.37 -1.87
C SER A 2 -5.48 -28.60 -1.68
N SER A 3 -6.09 -28.77 -0.50
CA SER A 3 -6.89 -27.71 0.13
C SER A 3 -5.94 -26.61 0.63
N LYS A 4 -5.52 -25.68 -0.24
CA LYS A 4 -4.80 -24.46 0.16
C LYS A 4 -5.46 -23.21 -0.41
N LYS A 5 -6.39 -22.66 0.35
CA LYS A 5 -6.63 -21.22 0.36
C LYS A 5 -6.74 -20.80 1.83
N ALA A 6 -5.58 -20.46 2.36
CA ALA A 6 -5.39 -20.00 3.72
C ALA A 6 -6.02 -18.61 3.90
N ALA A 7 -6.63 -18.44 5.06
CA ALA A 7 -6.76 -17.19 5.81
C ALA A 7 -7.37 -15.99 5.08
N LYS A 8 -8.70 -15.98 4.97
CA LYS A 8 -9.48 -14.74 5.05
C LYS A 8 -9.85 -14.55 6.52
N THR A 9 -8.92 -14.03 7.32
CA THR A 9 -9.17 -13.69 8.73
C THR A 9 -9.42 -12.20 8.81
N ALA A 10 -10.70 -11.84 8.86
CA ALA A 10 -11.18 -10.51 9.18
C ALA A 10 -10.85 -10.19 10.65
N ALA A 11 -9.68 -9.57 10.90
CA ALA A 11 -9.31 -8.97 12.19
C ALA A 11 -7.95 -8.25 12.12
N SER A 12 -7.69 -7.32 11.19
CA SER A 12 -6.43 -6.53 11.18
C SER A 12 -6.48 -5.25 10.31
N ASP A 13 -7.56 -4.45 10.34
CA ASP A 13 -7.58 -3.18 9.58
C ASP A 13 -6.44 -2.23 9.97
N GLY A 14 -6.07 -2.20 11.25
CA GLY A 14 -4.93 -1.40 11.75
C GLY A 14 -3.58 -1.84 11.19
N PRO A 15 -3.17 -3.11 11.33
CA PRO A 15 -1.89 -3.60 10.79
C PRO A 15 -1.78 -3.51 9.25
N GLU A 16 -2.87 -3.72 8.50
CA GLU A 16 -2.85 -3.54 7.04
C GLU A 16 -2.72 -2.06 6.67
N PHE A 17 -3.42 -1.17 7.36
CA PHE A 17 -3.34 0.27 7.11
C PHE A 17 -1.94 0.82 7.41
N GLU A 18 -1.37 0.47 8.57
CA GLU A 18 -0.02 0.88 8.96
C GLU A 18 1.03 0.37 7.96
N SER A 19 0.86 -0.85 7.45
CA SER A 19 1.76 -1.41 6.44
C SER A 19 1.64 -0.68 5.10
N ALA A 20 0.42 -0.40 4.64
CA ALA A 20 0.18 0.33 3.39
C ALA A 20 0.66 1.78 3.47
N LEU A 21 0.46 2.43 4.62
CA LEU A 21 0.94 3.79 4.88
C LEU A 21 2.47 3.84 4.87
N LYS A 22 3.13 2.89 5.54
CA LYS A 22 4.59 2.80 5.55
C LYS A 22 5.17 2.56 4.15
N GLU A 23 4.56 1.68 3.36
CA GLU A 23 4.98 1.46 1.96
C GLU A 23 4.84 2.76 1.14
N LEU A 24 3.79 3.55 1.38
CA LEU A 24 3.60 4.83 0.72
C LEU A 24 4.68 5.85 1.12
N GLU A 25 5.04 5.94 2.41
CA GLU A 25 6.12 6.80 2.90
C GLU A 25 7.46 6.43 2.27
N GLU A 26 7.82 5.15 2.23
CA GLU A 26 9.06 4.66 1.60
C GLU A 26 9.11 4.98 0.10
N LEU A 27 7.97 4.90 -0.61
CA LEU A 27 7.90 5.28 -2.02
C LEU A 27 8.09 6.78 -2.22
N VAL A 28 7.52 7.62 -1.35
CA VAL A 28 7.69 9.07 -1.42
C VAL A 28 9.15 9.45 -1.14
N GLU A 29 9.75 8.92 -0.07
CA GLU A 29 11.18 9.16 0.24
C GLU A 29 12.08 8.81 -0.96
N ALA A 30 11.81 7.66 -1.58
CA ALA A 30 12.61 7.22 -2.70
C ALA A 30 12.37 8.02 -4.00
N LEU A 31 11.19 8.62 -4.17
CA LEU A 31 10.92 9.57 -5.25
C LEU A 31 11.59 10.93 -5.00
N GLU A 32 11.64 11.38 -3.74
CA GLU A 32 12.28 12.62 -3.34
C GLU A 32 13.81 12.55 -3.37
N SER A 33 14.40 11.35 -3.21
CA SER A 33 15.86 11.16 -3.30
C SER A 33 16.44 11.54 -4.67
N GLY A 34 15.63 11.40 -5.73
CA GLY A 34 16.04 11.74 -7.10
C GLY A 34 17.02 10.75 -7.75
N ASP A 35 17.37 9.65 -7.09
CA ASP A 35 18.29 8.62 -7.60
C ASP A 35 17.66 7.65 -8.61
N LEU A 36 16.39 7.85 -8.93
CA LEU A 36 15.61 6.94 -9.75
C LEU A 36 15.67 7.25 -11.23
N SER A 37 15.67 6.19 -12.03
CA SER A 37 15.38 6.33 -13.45
C SER A 37 13.94 6.82 -13.66
N LEU A 38 13.68 7.49 -14.78
CA LEU A 38 12.32 7.95 -15.12
C LEU A 38 11.31 6.79 -15.12
N SER A 39 11.71 5.61 -15.60
CA SER A 39 10.84 4.43 -15.61
C SER A 39 10.50 3.97 -14.19
N ASP A 40 11.51 3.90 -13.31
CA ASP A 40 11.31 3.51 -11.91
C ASP A 40 10.46 4.53 -11.16
N SER A 41 10.69 5.83 -11.39
CA SER A 41 9.88 6.91 -10.83
C SER A 41 8.41 6.79 -11.24
N LEU A 42 8.12 6.48 -12.51
CA LEU A 42 6.76 6.29 -12.98
C LEU A 42 6.10 5.05 -12.37
N GLN A 43 6.84 3.95 -12.22
CA GLN A 43 6.33 2.73 -11.57
C GLN A 43 6.01 2.98 -10.09
N ARG A 44 6.91 3.63 -9.36
CA ARG A 44 6.74 3.97 -7.94
C ARG A 44 5.61 4.97 -7.73
N PHE A 45 5.50 5.97 -8.60
CA PHE A 45 4.39 6.93 -8.58
C PHE A 45 3.04 6.23 -8.75
N LYS A 46 2.92 5.33 -9.75
CA LYS A 46 1.69 4.56 -9.96
C LYS A 46 1.31 3.74 -8.71
N ARG A 47 2.29 3.05 -8.12
CA ARG A 47 2.09 2.29 -6.88
C ARG A 47 1.66 3.19 -5.72
N GLY A 48 2.29 4.35 -5.55
CA GLY A 48 1.93 5.33 -4.52
C GLY A 48 0.49 5.83 -4.67
N VAL A 49 0.03 6.07 -5.89
CA VAL A 49 -1.38 6.45 -6.16
C VAL A 49 -2.35 5.32 -5.79
N GLU A 50 -2.00 4.07 -6.05
CA GLU A 50 -2.82 2.90 -5.67
C GLU A 50 -2.89 2.74 -4.14
N LEU A 51 -1.75 2.85 -3.44
CA LEU A 51 -1.68 2.79 -1.98
C LEU A 51 -2.46 3.93 -1.32
N SER A 52 -2.33 5.16 -1.83
CA SER A 52 -3.05 6.32 -1.29
C SER A 52 -4.57 6.14 -1.35
N LYS A 53 -5.07 5.59 -2.46
CA LYS A 53 -6.50 5.23 -2.59
C LYS A 53 -6.88 4.11 -1.63
N HIS A 54 -6.06 3.07 -1.53
CA HIS A 54 -6.31 1.96 -0.63
C HIS A 54 -6.41 2.41 0.83
N CYS A 55 -5.48 3.25 1.30
CA CYS A 55 -5.52 3.84 2.63
C CYS A 55 -6.80 4.66 2.86
N HIS A 56 -7.24 5.45 1.86
CA HIS A 56 -8.52 6.16 1.93
C HIS A 56 -9.71 5.21 2.08
N ASP A 57 -9.77 4.16 1.25
CA ASP A 57 -10.87 3.19 1.28
C ASP A 57 -10.96 2.45 2.61
N MET A 58 -9.82 2.15 3.25
CA MET A 58 -9.76 1.55 4.58
C MET A 58 -10.30 2.50 5.66
N LEU A 59 -9.89 3.78 5.62
CA LEU A 59 -10.40 4.80 6.54
C LEU A 59 -11.91 5.01 6.38
N ASP A 60 -12.42 5.01 5.15
CA ASP A 60 -13.85 5.14 4.88
C ASP A 60 -14.64 3.91 5.34
N GLN A 61 -14.08 2.71 5.23
CA GLN A 61 -14.67 1.48 5.79
C GLN A 61 -14.71 1.51 7.32
N ALA A 62 -13.65 1.99 7.98
CA ALA A 62 -13.60 2.10 9.44
C ALA A 62 -14.57 3.14 10.02
N ARG A 63 -15.05 4.08 9.19
CA ARG A 63 -15.99 5.15 9.59
C ARG A 63 -17.46 4.77 9.45
N GLN A 64 -17.79 3.68 8.75
CA GLN A 64 -19.17 3.19 8.55
C GLN A 64 -19.56 2.15 9.59
#